data_AF-A0A1Z8LQ85-F1
#
_entry.id   AF-A0A1Z8LQ85-F1
#
_cell.length_a   1.000
_cell.length_b   1.000
_cell.length_c   1.000
_cell.angle_alpha   90.00
_cell.angle_beta   90.00
_cell.angle_gamma   90.00
#
_symmetry.space_group_name_H-M   'P 1'
#
loop_
_entity.id
_entity.type
_entity.pdbx_description
1 polymer ?
#
loop_
_entity_poly.entity_id
_entity_poly.type
_entity_poly.pdbx_seq_one_letter_code
_entity_poly.pdbx_strand_id
1 'polypeptide(L)' 'MPELAIVKPDQFGIALTTVDGITHAVGDCSIEFTIQSISKAFVYSLAIEKMGADRVLKKLGLNHRERHLIRSD' A
#
# COMPACT_ATOMS: atom_id res chain seq x y z
N MET A 1 -10.60 -17.29 -1.47
CA MET A 1 -11.09 -16.77 -0.18
C MET A 1 -12.59 -16.60 -0.29
N PRO A 2 -13.40 -17.40 0.43
CA PRO A 2 -14.86 -17.28 0.47
C PRO A 2 -15.34 -15.88 0.88
N GLU A 3 -14.57 -15.19 1.71
CA GLU A 3 -14.87 -13.87 2.27
C GLU A 3 -14.90 -12.76 1.21
N LEU A 4 -14.17 -12.94 0.10
CA LEU A 4 -14.21 -12.02 -1.04
C LEU A 4 -15.41 -12.26 -1.95
N ALA A 5 -16.00 -13.47 -1.92
CA ALA A 5 -17.09 -13.85 -2.80
C ALA A 5 -18.46 -13.31 -2.33
N ILE A 6 -18.56 -12.84 -1.08
CA ILE A 6 -19.80 -12.34 -0.48
C ILE A 6 -19.93 -10.81 -0.52
N VAL A 7 -18.94 -10.12 -1.11
CA VAL A 7 -18.94 -8.65 -1.26
C VAL A 7 -20.00 -8.26 -2.31
N LYS A 8 -20.81 -7.25 -2.02
CA LYS A 8 -21.84 -6.81 -2.97
C LYS A 8 -21.19 -6.09 -4.17
N PRO A 9 -21.55 -6.42 -5.41
CA PRO A 9 -20.87 -5.90 -6.60
C PRO A 9 -21.11 -4.40 -6.84
N ASP A 10 -22.14 -3.82 -6.22
CA ASP A 10 -22.50 -2.40 -6.30
C ASP A 10 -21.82 -1.54 -5.23
N GLN A 11 -21.03 -2.14 -4.32
CA GLN A 11 -20.28 -1.38 -3.33
C GLN A 11 -19.19 -0.52 -3.98
N PHE A 12 -19.26 0.78 -3.72
CA PHE A 12 -18.31 1.75 -4.24
C PHE A 12 -18.09 2.88 -3.25
N GLY A 13 -16.83 3.20 -2.98
CA GLY A 13 -16.44 4.34 -2.15
C GLY A 13 -15.10 4.91 -2.59
N ILE A 14 -14.94 6.23 -2.48
CA ILE A 14 -13.68 6.93 -2.72
C ILE A 14 -13.45 7.96 -1.61
N ALA A 15 -12.24 7.96 -1.06
CA ALA A 15 -11.80 8.91 -0.05
C ALA A 15 -10.47 9.55 -0.46
N LEU A 16 -10.30 10.82 -0.14
CA LEU A 16 -9.09 11.61 -0.35
C LEU A 16 -8.74 12.28 0.97
N THR A 17 -7.51 12.11 1.44
CA THR A 17 -6.98 12.80 2.62
C THR A 17 -5.80 13.68 2.21
N THR A 18 -5.86 14.97 2.54
CA THR A 18 -4.75 15.91 2.30
C THR A 18 -3.65 15.77 3.35
N VAL A 19 -2.47 16.31 3.08
CA VAL A 19 -1.34 16.30 4.04
C VAL A 19 -1.65 17.07 5.33
N ASP A 20 -2.60 18.01 5.27
CA ASP A 20 -3.09 18.77 6.42
C ASP A 20 -4.17 17.99 7.22
N GLY A 21 -4.47 16.75 6.84
CA GLY A 21 -5.40 15.87 7.55
C GLY A 21 -6.88 16.05 7.19
N ILE A 22 -7.20 16.86 6.18
CA ILE A 22 -8.59 17.04 5.71
C ILE A 22 -8.99 15.85 4.86
N THR A 23 -10.11 15.21 5.19
CA THR A 23 -10.64 14.07 4.42
C THR A 23 -11.95 14.41 3.73
N HIS A 24 -12.02 14.13 2.43
CA HIS A 24 -13.24 14.15 1.63
C HIS A 24 -13.58 12.72 1.21
N ALA A 25 -14.84 12.31 1.33
CA ALA A 25 -15.28 10.95 1.02
C ALA A 25 -16.67 10.94 0.39
N VAL A 26 -16.95 9.98 -0.49
CA VAL A 26 -18.26 9.74 -1.10
C VAL A 26 -18.49 8.25 -1.36
N GLY A 27 -19.72 7.79 -1.18
CA GLY A 27 -20.10 6.37 -1.28
C GLY A 27 -19.86 5.59 0.01
N ASP A 28 -19.60 4.30 -0.11
CA ASP A 28 -19.51 3.32 0.98
C ASP A 28 -18.16 3.34 1.73
N CYS A 29 -17.59 4.52 1.99
CA CYS A 29 -16.23 4.68 2.51
C CYS A 29 -16.00 4.16 3.94
N SER A 30 -17.06 3.86 4.69
CA SER A 30 -16.96 3.31 6.05
C SER A 30 -17.10 1.78 6.10
N ILE A 31 -17.33 1.12 4.96
CA ILE A 31 -17.38 -0.35 4.91
C ILE A 31 -15.96 -0.90 4.91
N GLU A 32 -15.65 -1.70 5.91
CA GLU A 32 -14.35 -2.36 5.99
C GLU A 32 -14.22 -3.49 4.98
N PHE A 33 -13.04 -3.62 4.39
CA PHE A 33 -12.65 -4.73 3.53
C PHE A 33 -11.19 -5.08 3.74
N THR A 34 -10.80 -6.26 3.28
CA THR A 34 -9.42 -6.72 3.40
C THR A 34 -8.47 -5.88 2.55
N ILE A 35 -7.38 -5.40 3.16
CA ILE A 35 -6.34 -4.60 2.50
C ILE A 35 -5.63 -5.34 1.34
N GLN A 36 -5.62 -6.67 1.35
CA GLN A 36 -4.99 -7.50 0.31
C GLN A 36 -3.55 -7.03 0.00
N SER A 37 -3.15 -7.03 -1.28
CA SER A 37 -1.78 -6.71 -1.70
C SER A 37 -1.33 -5.29 -1.38
N ILE A 38 -2.23 -4.37 -1.01
CA ILE A 38 -1.86 -3.02 -0.55
C ILE A 38 -0.98 -3.12 0.71
N SER A 39 -1.16 -4.17 1.54
CA SER A 39 -0.30 -4.45 2.70
C SER A 39 1.20 -4.53 2.39
N LYS A 40 1.58 -4.88 1.16
CA LYS A 40 3.00 -5.02 0.77
C LYS A 40 3.76 -3.71 0.87
N ALA A 41 3.12 -2.57 0.60
CA ALA A 41 3.76 -1.26 0.73
C ALA A 41 4.17 -0.99 2.18
N PHE A 42 3.28 -1.26 3.14
CA PHE A 42 3.55 -1.07 4.57
C PHE A 42 4.64 -2.02 5.08
N VAL A 43 4.57 -3.30 4.71
CA VAL A 43 5.58 -4.30 5.09
C VAL A 43 6.95 -3.94 4.49
N TYR A 44 6.97 -3.44 3.26
CA TYR A 44 8.20 -3.00 2.61
C TYR A 44 8.83 -1.80 3.31
N SER A 45 8.04 -0.75 3.62
CA SER A 45 8.52 0.41 4.36
C SER A 45 9.10 0.01 5.72
N LEU A 46 8.39 -0.86 6.45
CA LEU A 46 8.84 -1.37 7.75
C LEU A 46 10.15 -2.17 7.64
N ALA A 47 10.30 -2.98 6.59
CA ALA A 47 11.53 -3.73 6.35
C ALA A 47 12.71 -2.80 6.07
N ILE A 48 12.51 -1.73 5.28
CA ILE A 48 13.53 -0.72 5.02
C ILE A 48 13.92 0.00 6.30
N GLU A 49 12.95 0.43 7.10
CA GLU A 49 13.20 1.11 8.37
C GLU A 49 14.04 0.24 9.31
N LYS A 50 13.73 -1.06 9.40
CA LYS A 50 14.41 -1.99 10.31
C LYS A 50 15.77 -2.49 9.82
N MET A 51 15.97 -2.62 8.51
CA MET A 51 17.09 -3.38 7.95
C MET A 51 17.95 -2.57 6.96
N GLY A 52 17.52 -1.36 6.60
CA GLY A 52 18.13 -0.53 5.58
C GLY A 52 17.76 -0.96 4.15
N ALA A 53 17.63 0.02 3.26
CA ALA A 53 17.20 -0.19 1.88
C ALA A 53 18.09 -1.18 1.11
N ASP A 54 19.42 -1.06 1.22
CA ASP A 54 20.35 -1.91 0.46
C ASP A 54 20.19 -3.40 0.78
N ARG A 55 19.94 -3.75 2.06
CA ARG A 55 19.74 -5.14 2.48
C ARG A 55 18.41 -5.69 1.99
N VAL A 56 17.35 -4.90 2.06
CA VAL A 56 16.01 -5.29 1.59
C VAL A 56 16.02 -5.46 0.07
N LEU A 57 16.55 -4.50 -0.68
CA LEU A 57 16.63 -4.55 -2.14
C LEU A 57 17.44 -5.75 -2.64
N LYS A 58 18.58 -6.05 -1.99
CA LYS A 58 19.36 -7.27 -2.28
C LYS A 58 18.54 -8.54 -2.06
N LYS A 59 17.70 -8.59 -1.02
CA LYS A 59 16.85 -9.76 -0.72
C LYS A 59 15.71 -9.93 -1.72
N LEU A 60 15.19 -8.83 -2.27
CA LEU A 60 14.18 -8.82 -3.33
C LEU A 60 14.76 -9.11 -4.72
N GLY A 61 16.08 -9.24 -4.85
CA GLY A 61 16.75 -9.52 -6.11
C GLY A 61 16.93 -8.29 -7.01
N LEU A 62 16.69 -7.08 -6.49
CA LEU A 62 16.78 -5.84 -7.27
C LEU A 62 18.24 -5.40 -7.46
N ASN A 63 18.62 -5.15 -8.71
CA ASN A 63 19.98 -4.87 -9.15
C ASN A 63 20.32 -3.38 -8.96
N HIS A 64 21.60 -3.02 -9.17
CA HIS A 64 22.05 -1.62 -9.02
C HIS A 64 21.31 -0.61 -9.91
N ARG A 65 20.81 -1.04 -11.08
CA ARG A 65 20.05 -0.19 -12.01
C ARG A 65 18.65 0.16 -11.51
N GLU A 66 18.03 -0.71 -10.72
CA GLU A 66 16.71 -0.47 -10.11
C GLU A 66 16.82 0.36 -8.83
N ARG A 67 18.02 0.41 -8.20
CA ARG A 67 18.30 1.26 -7.03
C ARG A 67 18.21 2.77 -7.31
N HIS A 68 18.48 3.20 -8.55
CA HIS A 68 18.38 4.62 -8.93
C HIS A 68 16.93 5.10 -9.10
N LEU A 69 15.97 4.21 -9.32
CA LEU A 69 14.55 4.58 -9.46
C LEU A 69 13.86 4.80 -8.10
N ILE A 70 14.45 4.30 -7.00
CA ILE A 70 13.89 4.39 -5.64
C ILE A 70 14.59 5.48 -4.82
N ARG A 71 15.82 5.87 -5.20
CA ARG A 71 16.48 7.08 -4.71
C ARG A 71 16.17 8.22 -5.68
N SER A 72 15.00 8.84 -5.54
CA SER A 72 14.81 10.21 -6.00
C SER A 72 15.28 11.10 -4.85
N ASP A 73 16.29 11.93 -5.12
CA ASP A 73 16.74 12.99 -4.20
C ASP A 73 15.59 13.94 -3.84
#